data_AF-A0A8C5YPI1-F1
#
_entry.id   AF-A0A8C5YPI1-F1
#
_cell.length_a   1.000
_cell.length_b   1.000
_cell.length_c   1.000
_cell.angle_alpha   90.00
_cell.angle_beta   90.00
_cell.angle_gamma   90.00
#
_symmetry.space_group_name_H-M   'P 1'
#
loop_
_entity.id
_entity.type
_entity.pdbx_description
1 polymer ?
#
loop_
_entity_poly.entity_id
_entity_poly.type
_entity_poly.pdbx_seq_one_letter_code
_entity_poly.pdbx_strand_id
1 'polypeptide(L)'
;MVAAKKMQKSLESMNSRLQLVMKSGKYVLRYKQTLKMIRQGKAKLVILANNCPALRKFEIEYFAMLAKTGVHHYSGPILNWAQHVENTTVCAHYH
;
A
#
# COMPACT_ATOMS: atom_id res chain seq x y z
N MET A 1 -9.81 -23.84 -14.22
CA MET A 1 -10.05 -22.64 -13.37
C MET A 1 -9.31 -22.69 -12.01
N VAL A 2 -8.04 -23.11 -11.97
CA VAL A 2 -7.28 -23.22 -10.70
C VAL A 2 -6.50 -21.93 -10.37
N ALA A 3 -6.05 -21.18 -11.39
CA ALA A 3 -5.29 -19.95 -11.22
C ALA A 3 -6.09 -18.80 -10.58
N ALA A 4 -7.36 -18.64 -10.96
CA ALA A 4 -8.23 -17.59 -10.41
C ALA A 4 -8.53 -17.79 -8.91
N LYS A 5 -8.75 -19.04 -8.48
CA LYS A 5 -9.00 -19.39 -7.07
C LYS A 5 -7.77 -19.14 -6.18
N LYS A 6 -6.56 -19.29 -6.73
CA LYS A 6 -5.30 -19.00 -6.03
C LYS A 6 -5.08 -17.49 -5.83
N MET A 7 -5.47 -16.67 -6.80
CA MET A 7 -5.43 -15.20 -6.70
C MET A 7 -6.38 -14.67 -5.63
N GLN A 8 -7.62 -15.18 -5.57
CA GLN A 8 -8.59 -14.77 -4.54
C GLN A 8 -8.09 -15.08 -3.12
N LYS A 9 -7.54 -16.28 -2.89
CA LYS A 9 -6.96 -16.66 -1.60
C LYS A 9 -5.78 -15.77 -1.17
N SER A 10 -4.99 -15.28 -2.14
CA SER A 10 -3.90 -14.33 -1.88
C SER A 10 -4.42 -12.95 -1.45
N LEU A 11 -5.48 -12.46 -2.09
CA LEU A 11 -6.12 -11.19 -1.73
C LEU A 11 -6.71 -11.23 -0.32
N GLU A 12 -7.38 -12.33 0.05
CA GLU A 12 -7.92 -12.55 1.40
C GLU A 12 -6.80 -12.60 2.46
N SER A 13 -5.67 -13.25 2.15
CA SER A 13 -4.48 -13.29 3.02
C SER A 13 -3.80 -11.93 3.19
N MET A 14 -3.78 -11.09 2.15
CA MET A 14 -3.29 -9.71 2.29
C MET A 14 -4.22 -8.87 3.15
N ASN A 15 -5.54 -9.04 3.01
CA ASN A 15 -6.52 -8.29 3.79
C ASN A 15 -6.41 -8.57 5.28
N SER A 16 -6.19 -9.82 5.70
CA SER A 16 -5.99 -10.17 7.11
C SER A 16 -4.71 -9.55 7.69
N ARG A 17 -3.61 -9.51 6.91
CA ARG A 17 -2.35 -8.84 7.30
C ARG A 17 -2.54 -7.32 7.42
N LEU A 18 -3.25 -6.72 6.48
CA LEU A 18 -3.61 -5.29 6.50
C LEU A 18 -4.45 -4.94 7.74
N GLN A 19 -5.44 -5.75 8.08
CA GLN A 19 -6.25 -5.55 9.29
C GLN A 19 -5.40 -5.56 10.56
N LEU A 20 -4.39 -6.42 10.64
CA LEU A 20 -3.48 -6.47 11.78
C LEU A 20 -2.61 -5.21 11.88
N VAL A 21 -2.08 -4.74 10.74
CA VAL A 21 -1.31 -3.49 10.67
C VAL A 21 -2.16 -2.28 11.05
N MET A 22 -3.44 -2.26 10.69
CA MET A 22 -4.33 -1.17 11.07
C MET A 22 -4.68 -1.17 12.57
N LYS A 23 -4.73 -2.35 13.20
CA LYS A 23 -5.03 -2.48 14.63
C LYS A 23 -3.85 -2.12 15.55
N SER A 24 -2.64 -2.54 15.19
CA SER A 24 -1.47 -2.45 16.10
C SER A 24 -0.20 -1.94 15.42
N GLY A 25 -0.20 -1.80 14.10
CA GLY A 25 0.97 -1.40 13.32
C GLY A 25 1.12 0.11 13.19
N LYS A 26 2.35 0.54 12.89
CA LYS A 26 2.62 1.93 12.49
C LYS A 26 2.40 2.04 10.99
N TYR A 27 1.43 2.85 10.60
CA TYR A 27 1.14 3.11 9.20
C TYR A 27 0.97 4.61 8.96
N VAL A 28 1.17 5.01 7.72
CA VAL A 28 0.94 6.37 7.27
C VAL A 28 0.07 6.30 6.02
N LEU A 29 -0.98 7.11 6.04
CA LEU A 29 -1.90 7.32 4.94
C LEU A 29 -1.58 8.68 4.29
N ARG A 30 -1.96 8.84 3.02
CA ARG A 30 -1.77 10.04 2.18
C ARG A 30 -0.40 10.13 1.49
N TYR A 31 -0.48 10.51 0.22
CA TYR A 31 0.65 10.70 -0.69
C TYR A 31 1.80 11.58 -0.13
N LYS A 32 1.53 12.81 0.36
CA LYS A 32 2.59 13.73 0.84
C LYS A 32 3.37 13.15 2.02
N GLN A 33 2.67 12.48 2.92
CA GLN A 33 3.28 11.89 4.12
C GLN A 33 4.04 10.61 3.76
N THR A 34 3.51 9.79 2.84
CA THR A 34 4.22 8.65 2.27
C THR A 34 5.53 9.07 1.61
N LEU A 35 5.55 10.12 0.79
CA LEU A 35 6.80 10.64 0.20
C LEU A 35 7.80 11.13 1.25
N LYS A 36 7.34 11.72 2.36
CA LYS A 36 8.23 12.09 3.49
C LYS A 36 8.84 10.84 4.12
N MET A 37 8.07 9.76 4.32
CA MET A 37 8.55 8.52 4.94
C MET A 37 9.51 7.74 4.03
N ILE A 38 9.26 7.73 2.71
CA ILE A 38 10.15 7.12 1.73
C ILE A 38 11.48 7.88 1.68
N ARG A 39 11.45 9.22 1.61
CA ARG A 39 12.67 10.06 1.63
C ARG A 39 13.49 9.92 2.91
N GLN A 40 12.83 9.64 4.04
CA GLN A 40 13.50 9.38 5.32
C GLN A 40 14.07 7.95 5.43
N GLY A 41 13.88 7.08 4.44
CA GLY A 41 14.31 5.66 4.50
C GLY A 41 13.55 4.84 5.54
N LYS A 42 12.39 5.34 5.99
CA LYS A 42 11.59 4.80 7.08
C LYS A 42 10.52 3.83 6.58
N ALA A 43 10.04 4.04 5.36
CA ALA A 43 9.09 3.13 4.73
C ALA A 43 9.76 1.78 4.38
N LYS A 44 9.17 0.67 4.83
CA LYS A 44 9.57 -0.69 4.43
C LYS A 44 8.67 -1.28 3.34
N LEU A 45 7.38 -0.92 3.37
CA LEU A 45 6.39 -1.39 2.40
C LEU A 45 5.46 -0.26 1.99
N VAL A 46 5.21 -0.13 0.69
CA VAL A 46 4.24 0.80 0.11
C VAL A 46 3.16 0.01 -0.63
N ILE A 47 1.91 0.30 -0.31
CA ILE A 47 0.73 -0.30 -0.93
C ILE A 47 0.06 0.78 -1.77
N LEU A 48 -0.05 0.52 -3.07
CA LEU A 48 -0.71 1.40 -4.03
C LEU A 48 -2.09 0.88 -4.35
N ALA A 49 -3.08 1.75 -4.19
CA ALA A 49 -4.43 1.53 -4.67
C ALA A 49 -4.50 1.56 -6.20
N ASN A 50 -5.41 0.77 -6.77
CA ASN A 50 -5.66 0.77 -8.21
C ASN A 50 -6.25 2.10 -8.74
N ASN A 51 -6.95 2.87 -7.90
CA ASN A 51 -7.53 4.15 -8.33
C ASN A 51 -6.52 5.31 -8.37
N CYS A 52 -5.30 5.13 -7.86
CA CYS A 52 -4.31 6.20 -7.82
C CYS A 52 -3.99 6.67 -9.26
N PRO A 53 -3.98 7.99 -9.53
CA PRO A 53 -3.67 8.49 -10.86
C PRO A 53 -2.25 8.11 -11.27
N ALA A 54 -2.08 7.75 -12.54
CA ALA A 54 -0.85 7.15 -13.07
C ALA A 54 0.41 7.96 -12.72
N LEU A 55 0.35 9.30 -12.82
CA LEU A 55 1.49 10.17 -12.49
C LEU A 55 1.97 10.00 -11.05
N ARG A 56 1.05 9.96 -10.07
CA ARG A 56 1.40 9.76 -8.65
C ARG A 56 1.90 8.35 -8.39
N LYS A 57 1.36 7.37 -9.10
CA LYS A 57 1.81 5.98 -9.02
C LYS A 57 3.27 5.84 -9.46
N PHE A 58 3.62 6.38 -10.63
CA PHE A 58 4.99 6.37 -11.15
C PHE A 58 5.97 7.09 -10.22
N GLU A 59 5.57 8.24 -9.68
CA GLU A 59 6.42 8.99 -8.77
C GLU A 59 6.72 8.22 -7.47
N ILE A 60 5.71 7.59 -6.87
CA ILE A 60 5.91 6.79 -5.66
C ILE A 60 6.76 5.55 -5.96
N GLU A 61 6.52 4.86 -7.07
CA GLU A 61 7.32 3.72 -7.50
C GLU A 61 8.79 4.10 -7.71
N TYR A 62 9.04 5.25 -8.32
CA TYR A 62 10.38 5.79 -8.53
C TYR A 62 11.10 6.04 -7.20
N PHE A 63 10.47 6.76 -6.26
CA PHE A 63 11.07 7.02 -4.95
C PHE A 63 11.22 5.74 -4.12
N ALA A 64 10.28 4.81 -4.20
CA ALA A 64 10.37 3.52 -3.51
C ALA A 64 11.53 2.68 -4.07
N MET A 65 11.75 2.69 -5.39
CA MET A 65 12.90 2.03 -6.03
C MET A 65 14.22 2.61 -5.51
N LEU A 66 14.35 3.93 -5.45
CA LEU A 66 15.54 4.60 -4.92
C LEU A 66 15.80 4.25 -3.44
N ALA A 67 14.73 4.19 -2.64
CA ALA A 67 14.79 3.84 -1.22
C ALA A 67 14.85 2.32 -0.95
N LYS A 68 14.87 1.48 -1.99
CA LYS A 68 14.81 0.01 -1.89
C LYS A 68 13.61 -0.48 -1.06
N THR A 69 12.49 0.23 -1.13
CA THR A 69 11.26 -0.08 -0.43
C THR A 69 10.40 -1.06 -1.25
N GLY A 70 9.78 -2.05 -0.60
CA GLY A 70 8.86 -2.96 -1.29
C GLY A 70 7.60 -2.24 -1.76
N VAL A 71 7.14 -2.53 -2.98
CA VAL A 71 5.90 -1.99 -3.55
C VAL A 71 4.91 -3.11 -3.85
N HIS A 72 3.68 -2.96 -3.37
CA HIS A 72 2.58 -3.87 -3.68
C HIS A 72 1.40 -3.13 -4.29
N HIS A 73 0.98 -3.56 -5.49
CA HIS A 73 -0.25 -3.09 -6.12
C HIS A 73 -1.44 -3.85 -5.57
N TYR A 74 -2.34 -3.12 -4.93
CA TYR A 74 -3.55 -3.67 -4.36
C TYR A 74 -4.73 -3.46 -5.31
N SER A 75 -5.30 -4.58 -5.77
CA SER A 75 -6.40 -4.63 -6.75
C SER A 75 -7.79 -4.81 -6.10
N GLY A 76 -7.87 -5.01 -4.79
CA GLY A 76 -9.13 -5.25 -4.08
C GLY A 76 -9.96 -3.97 -3.87
N PRO A 77 -11.29 -4.09 -3.65
CA PRO A 77 -12.12 -2.96 -3.25
C PRO A 77 -11.66 -2.44 -1.89
N ILE A 78 -11.32 -1.15 -1.83
CA ILE A 78 -10.80 -0.46 -0.62
C ILE A 78 -11.94 -0.14 0.38
N LEU A 79 -13.02 -0.91 0.30
CA LEU A 79 -14.40 -0.46 0.57
C LEU A 79 -14.63 -0.02 2.02
N ASN A 80 -13.82 -0.45 2.99
CA ASN A 80 -14.11 -0.17 4.40
C ASN A 80 -13.06 0.63 5.18
N TRP A 81 -11.88 0.93 4.63
CA TRP A 81 -10.80 1.52 5.46
C TRP A 81 -10.05 2.71 4.85
N ALA A 82 -10.14 2.95 3.54
CA ALA A 82 -9.48 4.12 2.91
C ALA A 82 -10.40 5.04 2.11
N GLN A 83 -11.72 4.79 2.13
CA GLN A 83 -12.71 5.66 1.48
C GLN A 83 -12.70 7.09 2.05
N HIS A 84 -12.29 7.27 3.31
CA HIS A 84 -12.19 8.59 3.95
C HIS A 84 -10.89 9.36 3.64
N VAL A 85 -9.94 8.75 2.92
CA VAL A 85 -8.68 9.38 2.54
C VAL A 85 -8.57 9.36 1.02
N GLU A 86 -9.07 10.44 0.42
CA GLU A 86 -9.04 10.68 -1.01
C GLU A 86 -7.64 10.40 -1.58
N ASN A 87 -7.52 9.32 -2.39
CA ASN A 87 -6.32 8.90 -3.13
C ASN A 87 -5.21 8.20 -2.31
N THR A 88 -5.54 7.14 -1.59
CA THR A 88 -4.66 6.50 -0.59
C THR A 88 -3.54 5.64 -1.19
N THR A 89 -2.30 6.10 -0.96
CA THR A 89 -1.12 5.24 -0.80
C THR A 89 -0.95 4.94 0.69
N VAL A 90 -0.81 3.68 1.08
CA VAL A 90 -0.49 3.30 2.47
C VAL A 90 0.98 2.93 2.52
N CYS A 91 1.79 3.59 3.34
CA CYS A 91 3.09 3.04 3.71
C CYS A 91 2.98 2.36 5.08
N ALA A 92 3.27 1.07 5.12
CA ALA A 92 3.34 0.29 6.34
C ALA A 92 4.79 0.29 6.85
N HIS A 93 4.96 0.77 8.07
CA HIS A 93 6.23 0.80 8.78
C HIS A 93 6.26 -0.45 9.66
N TYR A 94 6.86 -1.52 9.16
CA TYR A 94 7.14 -2.68 10.02
C TYR A 94 8.34 -2.32 10.91
N HIS A 95 8.24 -2.46 12.23
CA HIS A 95 9.43 -2.50 13.08
C HIS A 95 10.06 -3.88 12.91
#